data_AF-A0A949SN60-F1
#
_entry.id   AF-A0A949SN60-F1
#
_cell.length_a   1.000
_cell.length_b   1.000
_cell.length_c   1.000
_cell.angle_alpha   90.00
_cell.angle_beta   90.00
_cell.angle_gamma   90.00
#
_symmetry.space_group_name_H-M   'P 1'
#
loop_
_entity.id
_entity.type
_entity.pdbx_description
1 polymer ?
#
loop_
_entity_poly.entity_id
_entity_poly.type
_entity_poly.pdbx_seq_one_letter_code
_entity_poly.pdbx_strand_id
1 'polypeptide(L)'
;MRWYQSLAFVGIYSLVYLVLVFGTFADGHGTFVFASPLFTWLLFILAFFLIRYCENKLLLTLVLVCIALHYVASIFIGIIEESGDANFERTIVFMYRNPPLFIATVAWYIAGQIIFWILLIRCYRRYSRLN
;
A
#
# COMPACT_ATOMS: atom_id res chain seq x y z
N MET A 1 -9.91 -9.18 -14.83
CA MET A 1 -9.69 -9.82 -13.52
C MET A 1 -11.05 -10.12 -12.92
N ARG A 2 -11.29 -11.36 -12.48
CA ARG A 2 -12.58 -11.74 -11.87
C ARG A 2 -12.63 -11.24 -10.41
N TRP A 3 -13.83 -11.07 -9.85
CA TRP A 3 -14.02 -10.49 -8.51
C TRP A 3 -13.31 -11.30 -7.42
N TYR A 4 -13.36 -12.63 -7.50
CA TYR A 4 -12.71 -13.51 -6.53
C TYR A 4 -11.18 -13.45 -6.59
N GLN A 5 -10.59 -13.19 -7.75
CA GLN A 5 -9.13 -12.99 -7.88
C GLN A 5 -8.71 -11.69 -7.21
N SER A 6 -9.55 -10.66 -7.31
CA SER A 6 -9.32 -9.36 -6.69
C SER A 6 -9.41 -9.47 -5.17
N LEU A 7 -10.44 -10.19 -4.69
CA LEU A 7 -10.65 -10.46 -3.27
C LEU A 7 -9.52 -11.31 -2.68
N ALA A 8 -9.11 -12.39 -3.36
CA ALA A 8 -8.01 -13.23 -2.94
C ALA A 8 -6.69 -12.44 -2.87
N PHE A 9 -6.39 -11.65 -3.89
CA PHE A 9 -5.18 -10.82 -3.89
C PHE A 9 -5.19 -9.80 -2.75
N VAL A 10 -6.23 -8.97 -2.67
CA VAL A 10 -6.32 -7.93 -1.63
C VAL A 10 -6.33 -8.53 -0.24
N GLY A 11 -7.04 -9.65 -0.04
CA GLY A 11 -7.10 -10.36 1.23
C GLY A 11 -5.73 -10.87 1.66
N ILE A 12 -5.06 -11.66 0.80
CA ILE A 12 -3.73 -12.21 1.11
C ILE A 12 -2.70 -11.09 1.27
N TYR A 13 -2.69 -10.14 0.35
CA TYR A 13 -1.75 -9.02 0.38
C TYR A 13 -1.88 -8.20 1.66
N SER A 14 -3.11 -7.82 2.02
CA SER A 14 -3.38 -7.04 3.23
C SER A 14 -3.10 -7.84 4.50
N LEU A 15 -3.47 -9.13 4.53
CA LEU A 15 -3.22 -9.97 5.69
C LEU A 15 -1.72 -10.15 5.96
N VAL A 16 -0.94 -10.48 4.92
CA VAL A 16 0.50 -10.63 5.06
C VAL A 16 1.14 -9.30 5.43
N TYR A 17 0.71 -8.20 4.82
CA TYR A 17 1.22 -6.87 5.17
C TYR A 17 0.93 -6.50 6.62
N LEU A 18 -0.30 -6.73 7.10
CA LEU A 18 -0.66 -6.52 8.51
C LEU A 18 0.19 -7.36 9.45
N VAL A 19 0.39 -8.66 9.15
CA VAL A 19 1.24 -9.54 9.98
C VAL A 19 2.68 -9.01 10.03
N LEU A 20 3.24 -8.59 8.90
CA LEU A 20 4.60 -8.05 8.84
C LEU A 20 4.71 -6.74 9.64
N VAL A 21 3.75 -5.82 9.46
CA VAL A 21 3.69 -4.54 10.19
C VAL A 21 3.51 -4.77 11.70
N PHE A 22 2.58 -5.63 12.13
CA PHE A 22 2.42 -5.97 13.56
C PHE A 22 3.64 -6.69 14.13
N GLY A 23 4.34 -7.48 13.32
CA GLY A 23 5.63 -8.06 13.68
C GLY A 23 6.68 -6.99 14.03
N THR A 24 6.66 -5.82 13.37
CA THR A 24 7.58 -4.72 13.71
C THR A 24 7.25 -4.03 15.04
N PHE A 25 6.00 -4.15 15.52
CA PHE A 25 5.55 -3.61 16.81
C PHE A 25 5.87 -4.52 18.01
N ALA A 26 6.02 -5.82 17.80
CA ALA A 26 6.16 -6.81 18.87
C ALA A 26 7.45 -6.67 19.69
N ASP A 27 8.51 -6.09 19.13
CA ASP A 27 9.81 -5.89 19.82
C ASP A 27 9.85 -4.66 20.75
N GLY A 28 8.69 -4.05 21.07
CA GLY A 28 8.60 -2.91 21.98
C GLY A 28 9.15 -1.58 21.42
N HIS A 29 9.61 -1.58 20.16
CA HIS A 29 10.19 -0.44 19.45
C HIS A 29 9.45 -0.15 18.13
N GLY A 30 8.13 -0.33 18.12
CA GLY A 30 7.30 -0.25 16.93
C GLY A 30 7.65 0.88 15.95
N THR A 31 7.87 0.50 14.70
CA THR A 31 8.27 1.39 13.61
C THR A 31 7.04 1.93 12.90
N PHE A 32 6.54 3.06 13.38
CA PHE A 32 5.30 3.67 12.89
C PHE A 32 5.31 3.99 11.38
N VAL A 33 6.48 4.15 10.78
CA VAL A 33 6.67 4.40 9.34
C VAL A 33 6.01 3.30 8.48
N PHE A 34 6.03 2.04 8.91
CA PHE A 34 5.37 0.95 8.19
C PHE A 34 3.87 0.83 8.48
N ALA A 35 3.39 1.45 9.55
CA ALA A 35 1.97 1.57 9.82
C ALA A 35 1.33 2.77 9.11
N SER A 36 2.11 3.77 8.69
CA SER A 36 1.59 4.95 7.97
C SER A 36 0.70 4.59 6.76
N PRO A 37 1.06 3.61 5.91
CA PRO A 37 0.19 3.18 4.82
C PRO A 37 -1.10 2.48 5.29
N LEU A 38 -1.15 1.91 6.50
CA LEU A 38 -2.35 1.24 7.03
C LEU A 38 -3.52 2.21 7.24
N PHE A 39 -3.25 3.45 7.65
CA PHE A 39 -4.28 4.48 7.85
C PHE A 39 -5.03 4.82 6.55
N THR A 40 -4.35 4.68 5.41
CA THR A 40 -4.89 5.02 4.10
C THR A 40 -5.18 3.76 3.28
N TRP A 41 -5.06 2.57 3.88
CA TRP A 41 -5.14 1.28 3.18
C TRP A 41 -6.50 1.01 2.54
N LEU A 42 -7.58 1.53 3.14
CA LEU A 42 -8.91 1.46 2.57
C LEU A 42 -9.00 2.13 1.20
N LEU A 43 -8.24 3.21 0.96
CA LEU A 43 -8.15 3.86 -0.34
C LEU A 43 -7.47 2.96 -1.38
N PHE A 44 -6.40 2.27 -0.99
CA PHE A 44 -5.74 1.28 -1.83
C PHE A 44 -6.69 0.11 -2.18
N ILE A 45 -7.37 -0.46 -1.17
CA ILE A 45 -8.34 -1.54 -1.35
C ILE A 45 -9.45 -1.11 -2.31
N LEU A 46 -10.02 0.07 -2.10
CA LEU A 46 -11.06 0.61 -2.96
C LEU A 46 -10.56 0.80 -4.39
N ALA A 47 -9.39 1.42 -4.57
CA ALA A 47 -8.76 1.59 -5.89
C ALA A 47 -8.57 0.25 -6.59
N PHE A 48 -8.08 -0.77 -5.87
CA PHE A 48 -7.86 -2.11 -6.40
C PHE A 48 -9.16 -2.76 -6.86
N PHE A 49 -10.26 -2.64 -6.11
CA PHE A 49 -11.55 -3.18 -6.52
C PHE A 49 -12.16 -2.41 -7.70
N LEU A 50 -11.97 -1.10 -7.78
CA LEU A 50 -12.51 -0.26 -8.85
C LEU A 50 -11.79 -0.47 -10.18
N ILE A 51 -10.53 -0.90 -10.17
CA ILE A 51 -9.70 -1.13 -11.37
C ILE A 51 -10.35 -2.07 -12.39
N ARG A 52 -11.22 -2.97 -11.95
CA ARG A 52 -11.94 -3.92 -12.82
C ARG A 52 -12.98 -3.24 -13.72
N TYR A 53 -13.44 -2.06 -13.35
CA TYR A 53 -14.47 -1.30 -14.05
C TYR A 53 -13.91 -0.10 -14.82
N CYS A 54 -12.62 -0.13 -15.14
CA CYS A 54 -11.94 1.03 -15.71
C CYS A 54 -12.23 1.32 -17.19
N GLU A 55 -13.14 0.56 -17.80
CA GLU A 55 -13.73 0.92 -19.09
C GLU A 55 -14.59 2.20 -18.96
N ASN A 56 -15.07 2.51 -17.75
CA ASN A 56 -15.75 3.77 -17.45
C ASN A 56 -14.75 4.85 -17.00
N LYS A 57 -14.74 5.99 -17.71
CA LYS A 57 -13.87 7.14 -17.42
C LYS A 57 -13.97 7.61 -15.97
N LEU A 58 -15.18 7.71 -15.43
CA LEU A 58 -15.41 8.19 -14.06
C LEU A 58 -14.79 7.24 -13.04
N LEU A 59 -14.92 5.92 -13.24
CA LEU A 59 -14.35 4.92 -12.35
C LEU A 59 -12.82 4.86 -12.46
N LEU A 60 -12.27 5.00 -13.67
CA LEU A 60 -10.82 5.13 -13.86
C LEU A 60 -10.26 6.38 -13.16
N THR A 61 -10.93 7.52 -13.30
CA THR A 61 -10.56 8.75 -12.56
C THR A 61 -10.63 8.51 -11.05
N LEU A 62 -11.67 7.84 -10.55
CA LEU A 62 -11.81 7.53 -9.13
C LEU A 62 -10.67 6.62 -8.62
N VAL A 63 -10.24 5.62 -9.39
CA VAL A 63 -9.07 4.79 -9.07
C VAL A 63 -7.81 5.64 -8.91
N LEU A 64 -7.58 6.56 -9.85
CA LEU A 64 -6.43 7.47 -9.81
C LEU A 64 -6.49 8.42 -8.62
N VAL A 65 -7.66 8.98 -8.31
CA VAL A 65 -7.86 9.85 -7.14
C VAL A 65 -7.62 9.06 -5.85
N CYS A 66 -8.18 7.86 -5.71
CA CYS A 66 -7.97 7.02 -4.53
C CYS A 66 -6.49 6.70 -4.32
N ILE A 67 -5.74 6.34 -5.36
CA ILE A 67 -4.33 6.03 -5.20
C ILE A 67 -3.47 7.27 -4.95
N ALA A 68 -3.81 8.40 -5.58
CA ALA A 68 -3.14 9.67 -5.31
C ALA A 68 -3.33 10.09 -3.86
N LEU A 69 -4.58 10.05 -3.36
CA LEU A 69 -4.88 10.33 -1.96
C LEU A 69 -4.21 9.34 -1.01
N HIS A 70 -4.17 8.05 -1.36
CA HIS A 70 -3.44 7.04 -0.58
C HIS A 70 -1.97 7.43 -0.41
N TYR A 71 -1.25 7.79 -1.48
CA TYR A 71 0.15 8.18 -1.38
C TYR A 71 0.34 9.51 -0.67
N VAL A 72 -0.45 10.53 -1.01
CA VAL A 72 -0.35 11.85 -0.38
C VAL A 72 -0.57 11.74 1.12
N ALA A 73 -1.64 11.07 1.55
CA ALA A 73 -1.93 10.90 2.97
C ALA A 73 -0.88 10.01 3.66
N SER A 74 -0.36 8.96 3.00
CA SER A 74 0.72 8.13 3.59
C SER A 74 2.00 8.94 3.79
N ILE A 75 2.34 9.84 2.85
CA ILE A 75 3.49 10.74 2.97
C ILE A 75 3.26 11.75 4.10
N PHE A 76 2.09 12.39 4.17
CA PHE A 76 1.80 13.34 5.25
C PHE A 76 1.84 12.69 6.63
N ILE A 77 1.27 11.49 6.77
CA ILE A 77 1.35 10.72 8.02
C ILE A 77 2.81 10.38 8.31
N GLY A 78 3.59 9.93 7.32
CA GLY A 78 5.03 9.70 7.46
C GLY A 78 5.77 10.93 7.98
N ILE A 79 5.55 12.11 7.41
CA ILE A 79 6.17 13.37 7.82
C ILE A 79 5.78 13.75 9.26
N ILE A 80 4.49 13.66 9.59
CA ILE A 80 4.00 13.96 10.95
C ILE A 80 4.66 13.01 11.96
N GLU A 81 4.76 11.73 11.64
CA GLU A 81 5.38 10.73 12.51
C GLU A 81 6.89 10.92 12.63
N GLU A 82 7.59 11.27 11.55
CA GLU A 82 9.03 11.56 11.56
C GLU A 82 9.37 12.87 12.28
N SER A 83 8.43 13.82 12.38
CA SER A 83 8.64 15.06 13.15
C SER A 83 8.73 14.84 14.67
N GLY A 84 8.36 13.64 15.15
CA GLY A 84 8.71 13.18 16.50
C GLY A 84 9.99 12.35 16.46
N ASP A 85 11.14 12.94 16.87
CA ASP A 85 12.49 12.35 16.80
C ASP A 85 12.57 10.86 17.18
N ALA A 86 11.76 10.42 18.16
CA ALA A 86 11.75 9.05 18.68
C ALA A 86 11.26 7.99 17.67
N ASN A 87 10.42 8.32 16.69
CA ASN A 87 9.83 7.32 15.78
C ASN A 87 10.73 6.98 14.60
N PHE A 88 11.45 7.97 14.07
CA PHE A 88 12.45 7.77 13.02
C PHE A 88 13.65 6.98 13.56
N GLU A 89 14.15 7.33 14.75
CA GLU A 89 15.23 6.62 15.41
C GLU A 89 14.87 5.14 15.66
N ARG A 90 13.65 4.86 16.15
CA ARG A 90 13.15 3.48 16.32
C ARG A 90 13.15 2.70 15.01
N THR A 91 12.82 3.34 13.89
CA THR A 91 12.82 2.71 12.56
C THR A 91 14.22 2.34 12.11
N ILE A 92 15.19 3.24 12.31
CA ILE A 92 16.60 2.96 12.04
C ILE A 92 17.12 1.83 12.92
N VAL A 93 16.88 1.88 14.24
CA VAL A 93 17.32 0.84 15.18
C VAL A 93 16.71 -0.52 14.82
N PHE A 94 15.43 -0.56 14.47
CA PHE A 94 14.75 -1.78 14.03
C PHE A 94 15.36 -2.35 12.74
N MET A 95 15.68 -1.50 11.76
CA MET A 95 16.34 -1.93 10.51
C MET A 95 17.63 -2.70 10.80
N TYR A 96 18.44 -2.26 11.78
CA TYR A 96 19.68 -2.92 12.16
C TYR A 96 19.48 -4.15 13.05
N ARG A 97 18.49 -4.14 13.94
CA ARG A 97 18.21 -5.27 14.85
C ARG A 97 17.51 -6.43 14.15
N ASN A 98 16.57 -6.14 13.26
CA ASN A 98 15.77 -7.14 12.54
C ASN A 98 15.76 -6.88 11.02
N PRO A 99 16.93 -6.92 10.34
CA PRO A 99 17.03 -6.65 8.92
C PRO A 99 16.13 -7.55 8.05
N PRO A 100 15.95 -8.86 8.32
CA PRO A 100 15.07 -9.70 7.51
C PRO A 100 13.61 -9.24 7.55
N LEU A 101 13.09 -8.87 8.72
CA LEU A 101 11.69 -8.45 8.87
C LEU A 101 11.46 -7.07 8.24
N PHE A 102 12.42 -6.16 8.39
CA PHE A 102 12.41 -4.87 7.70
C PHE A 102 12.37 -5.04 6.17
N ILE A 103 13.31 -5.83 5.62
CA ILE A 103 13.40 -6.09 4.18
C ILE A 103 12.13 -6.77 3.68
N ALA A 104 11.61 -7.76 4.41
CA ALA A 104 10.37 -8.44 4.05
C ALA A 104 9.18 -7.48 4.00
N THR A 105 9.06 -6.59 4.99
CA THR A 105 7.98 -5.58 5.06
C THR A 105 8.04 -4.61 3.88
N VAL A 106 9.23 -4.05 3.61
CA VAL A 106 9.45 -3.13 2.49
C VAL A 106 9.20 -3.82 1.15
N ALA A 107 9.81 -4.99 0.94
CA ALA A 107 9.68 -5.74 -0.29
C ALA A 107 8.24 -6.16 -0.55
N TRP A 108 7.51 -6.58 0.49
CA TRP A 108 6.10 -6.94 0.37
C TRP A 108 5.26 -5.73 -0.02
N TYR A 109 5.44 -4.59 0.65
CA TYR A 109 4.76 -3.35 0.29
C TYR A 109 5.00 -3.00 -1.18
N ILE A 110 6.28 -2.91 -1.60
CA ILE A 110 6.67 -2.58 -2.97
C ILE A 110 6.09 -3.57 -3.99
N ALA A 111 6.12 -4.88 -3.71
CA ALA A 111 5.58 -5.90 -4.61
C ALA A 111 4.10 -5.67 -4.89
N GLY A 112 3.30 -5.36 -3.87
CA GLY A 112 1.87 -5.05 -4.07
C GLY A 112 1.64 -3.77 -4.88
N GLN A 113 2.44 -2.74 -4.65
CA GLN A 113 2.37 -1.50 -5.43
C GLN A 113 2.71 -1.75 -6.91
N ILE A 114 3.76 -2.53 -7.19
CA ILE A 114 4.14 -2.91 -8.56
C ILE A 114 2.98 -3.65 -9.25
N ILE A 115 2.38 -4.64 -8.57
CA ILE A 115 1.26 -5.41 -9.13
C ILE A 115 0.07 -4.48 -9.43
N PHE A 116 -0.29 -3.60 -8.50
CA PHE A 116 -1.35 -2.62 -8.71
C PHE A 116 -1.07 -1.72 -9.93
N TRP A 117 0.13 -1.16 -10.04
CA TRP A 117 0.52 -0.30 -11.16
C TRP A 117 0.52 -1.04 -12.50
N ILE A 118 0.98 -2.30 -12.54
CA ILE A 118 0.90 -3.13 -13.75
C ILE A 118 -0.56 -3.30 -14.18
N LEU A 119 -1.47 -3.56 -13.23
CA LEU A 119 -2.89 -3.68 -13.53
C LEU A 119 -3.48 -2.37 -14.03
N LEU A 120 -3.09 -1.24 -13.42
CA LEU A 120 -3.56 0.09 -13.80
C LEU A 120 -3.11 0.48 -15.20
N ILE A 121 -1.84 0.23 -15.55
CA ILE A 121 -1.31 0.49 -16.90
C ILE A 121 -2.04 -0.37 -17.94
N ARG A 122 -2.25 -1.66 -17.66
CA ARG A 122 -3.00 -2.57 -18.56
C ARG A 122 -4.42 -2.09 -18.76
N CYS A 123 -5.06 -1.67 -17.68
CA CYS A 123 -6.39 -1.11 -17.66
C CYS A 123 -6.47 0.18 -18.50
N TYR A 124 -5.57 1.14 -18.29
CA TYR A 124 -5.50 2.39 -19.06
C TYR A 124 -5.32 2.14 -20.56
N ARG A 125 -4.40 1.24 -20.92
CA ARG A 125 -4.18 0.82 -22.32
C ARG A 125 -5.44 0.24 -22.95
N ARG A 126 -6.25 -0.51 -22.19
CA ARG A 126 -7.51 -1.06 -22.68
C ARG A 126 -8.55 0.04 -22.89
N TYR A 127 -8.70 0.95 -21.94
CA TYR A 127 -9.59 2.11 -22.06
C TYR A 127 -9.27 2.95 -23.31
N SER A 128 -7.98 3.22 -23.56
CA SER A 128 -7.51 3.98 -24.72
C SER A 128 -7.67 3.27 -26.06
N ARG A 129 -7.94 1.96 -26.10
CA ARG A 129 -8.23 1.24 -27.35
C ARG A 129 -9.72 1.24 -27.69
N LEU A 130 -10.57 1.53 -26.71
CA LEU A 130 -12.03 1.50 -26.85
C LEU A 130 -12.61 2.89 -27.21
N ASN A 131 -11.82 3.96 -27.05
CA ASN A 131 -12.17 5.35 -27.34
C ASN A 131 -11.06 6.00 -28.14
#